data_AF-A0A1M6TKC1-F1
#
_entry.id   AF-A0A1M6TKC1-F1
#
_cell.length_a   1.000
_cell.length_b   1.000
_cell.length_c   1.000
_cell.angle_alpha   90.00
_cell.angle_beta   90.00
_cell.angle_gamma   90.00
#
_symmetry.space_group_name_H-M   'P 1'
#
loop_
_entity.id
_entity.type
_entity.pdbx_description
1 polymer ?
#
loop_
_entity_poly.entity_id
_entity_poly.type
_entity_poly.pdbx_seq_one_letter_code
_entity_poly.pdbx_strand_id
1 'polypeptide(L)'
;MTDIDLTMAVLSIIRDADNAPSLQMIANRGNFLTEELIQVINSLTSQQLIFSLDEEADRPITSCRFLTVKESQQKVDILVSDYLSELAGEGRLYFAYGTNLNPDHMYQNRCPGSHFLCRGVLEGYRLVFNQSATPGGMAGFERSPGNMVWGVLYCLPPGGHQILDANQKQISQCRKIRVVVKSCFGNLCCDSYRTPADDSFLPNRQYLEKMYSGAQFFGLPQQYLRWLAALPISN
;
A
#
# COMPACT_ATOMS: atom_id res chain seq x y z
N MET A 1 22.03 2.77 -8.88
CA MET A 1 21.11 1.73 -8.37
C MET A 1 19.73 2.29 -8.66
N THR A 2 18.97 1.67 -9.55
CA THR A 2 17.74 2.26 -10.10
C THR A 2 16.74 2.50 -8.99
N ASP A 3 16.67 3.76 -8.59
CA ASP A 3 15.66 4.34 -7.73
C ASP A 3 14.28 3.98 -8.29
N ILE A 4 13.25 4.04 -7.44
CA ILE A 4 11.87 3.90 -7.92
C ILE A 4 11.64 4.85 -9.11
N ASP A 5 10.88 4.42 -10.11
CA ASP A 5 10.40 5.35 -11.12
C ASP A 5 9.35 6.23 -10.46
N LEU A 6 9.80 7.39 -9.95
CA LEU A 6 8.96 8.34 -9.23
C LEU A 6 7.77 8.78 -10.07
N THR A 7 7.95 8.89 -11.39
CA THR A 7 6.89 9.24 -12.32
C THR A 7 5.78 8.19 -12.26
N MET A 8 6.12 6.92 -12.49
CA MET A 8 5.15 5.83 -12.48
C MET A 8 4.52 5.61 -11.10
N ALA A 9 5.29 5.77 -10.02
CA ALA A 9 4.77 5.67 -8.66
C ALA A 9 3.74 6.78 -8.38
N VAL A 10 4.03 8.04 -8.74
CA VAL A 10 3.09 9.15 -8.58
C VAL A 10 1.83 8.96 -9.42
N LEU A 11 1.95 8.51 -10.68
CA LEU A 11 0.76 8.14 -11.48
C LEU A 11 -0.08 7.08 -10.78
N SER A 12 0.56 6.03 -10.26
CA SER A 12 -0.12 4.93 -9.58
C SER A 12 -0.95 5.44 -8.40
N ILE A 13 -0.39 6.32 -7.58
CA ILE A 13 -1.09 6.91 -6.41
C ILE A 13 -2.26 7.80 -6.83
N ILE A 14 -2.07 8.67 -7.83
CA ILE A 14 -3.13 9.55 -8.32
C ILE A 14 -4.28 8.74 -8.90
N ARG A 15 -3.94 7.71 -9.69
CA ARG A 15 -4.92 6.87 -10.37
C ARG A 15 -5.63 5.89 -9.46
N ASP A 16 -4.96 5.40 -8.42
CA ASP A 16 -5.54 4.52 -7.40
C ASP A 16 -6.54 5.25 -6.50
N ALA A 17 -6.37 6.54 -6.26
CA ALA A 17 -7.21 7.30 -5.33
C ALA A 17 -8.67 7.43 -5.84
N ASP A 18 -9.64 7.20 -4.93
CA ASP A 18 -11.07 7.35 -5.26
C ASP A 18 -11.48 8.80 -5.53
N ASN A 19 -10.72 9.76 -5.01
CA ASN A 19 -10.90 11.21 -5.18
C ASN A 19 -9.57 11.81 -5.61
N ALA A 20 -9.60 12.98 -6.24
CA ALA A 20 -8.38 13.71 -6.61
C ALA A 20 -7.52 14.02 -5.35
N PRO A 21 -6.36 13.36 -5.13
CA PRO A 21 -5.55 13.61 -3.96
C PRO A 21 -4.81 14.95 -4.07
N SER A 22 -4.59 15.61 -2.93
CA SER A 22 -3.72 16.78 -2.87
C SER A 22 -2.25 16.41 -3.00
N LEU A 23 -1.40 17.38 -3.34
CA LEU A 23 0.05 17.19 -3.41
C LEU A 23 0.61 16.61 -2.10
N GLN A 24 0.20 17.13 -0.95
CA GLN A 24 0.64 16.64 0.35
C GLN A 24 0.20 15.19 0.60
N MET A 25 -1.00 14.81 0.16
CA MET A 25 -1.48 13.43 0.29
C MET A 25 -0.63 12.47 -0.56
N ILE A 26 -0.28 12.87 -1.79
CA ILE A 26 0.59 12.07 -2.67
C ILE A 26 1.98 11.92 -2.04
N ALA A 27 2.58 13.01 -1.54
CA ALA A 27 3.88 13.00 -0.88
C ALA A 27 3.87 12.06 0.35
N ASN A 28 2.88 12.23 1.23
CA ASN A 28 2.77 11.42 2.44
C ASN A 28 2.53 9.94 2.12
N ARG A 29 1.63 9.64 1.17
CA ARG A 29 1.37 8.26 0.76
C ARG A 29 2.60 7.64 0.13
N GLY A 30 3.21 8.31 -0.83
CA GLY A 30 4.35 7.79 -1.57
C GLY A 30 5.67 7.78 -0.81
N ASN A 31 5.74 8.44 0.36
CA ASN A 31 7.01 8.68 1.08
C ASN A 31 8.01 9.45 0.20
N PHE A 32 7.56 10.54 -0.41
CA PHE A 32 8.33 11.37 -1.33
C PHE A 32 8.64 12.74 -0.76
N LEU A 33 9.74 13.34 -1.23
CA LEU A 33 10.04 14.75 -0.96
C LEU A 33 9.15 15.66 -1.82
N THR A 34 8.62 16.71 -1.22
CA THR A 34 7.73 17.66 -1.89
C THR A 34 8.36 18.31 -3.12
N GLU A 35 9.67 18.61 -3.08
CA GLU A 35 10.39 19.28 -4.17
C GLU A 35 10.47 18.40 -5.43
N GLU A 36 10.79 17.11 -5.26
CA GLU A 36 10.83 16.13 -6.34
C GLU A 36 9.43 15.90 -6.93
N LEU A 37 8.42 15.85 -6.05
CA LEU A 37 7.03 15.65 -6.46
C LEU A 37 6.52 16.79 -7.35
N ILE A 38 6.84 18.04 -7.06
CA ILE A 38 6.42 19.19 -7.89
C ILE A 38 6.94 19.06 -9.32
N GLN A 39 8.20 18.63 -9.49
CA GLN A 39 8.79 18.45 -10.83
C GLN A 39 8.07 17.34 -11.60
N VAL A 40 7.76 16.22 -10.94
CA VAL A 40 7.03 15.11 -11.54
C VAL A 40 5.61 15.52 -11.93
N ILE A 41 4.87 16.19 -11.03
CA ILE A 41 3.50 16.66 -11.33
C ILE A 41 3.48 17.60 -12.54
N ASN A 42 4.43 18.52 -12.65
CA ASN A 42 4.52 19.42 -13.81
C ASN A 42 4.78 18.64 -15.10
N SER A 43 5.70 17.67 -15.07
CA SER A 43 5.98 16.79 -16.22
C SER A 43 4.73 16.02 -16.64
N LEU A 44 4.01 15.40 -15.69
CA LEU A 44 2.79 14.63 -15.96
C LEU A 44 1.64 15.47 -16.51
N THR A 45 1.52 16.70 -16.02
CA THR A 45 0.53 17.66 -16.50
C THR A 45 0.85 18.08 -17.94
N SER A 46 2.12 18.35 -18.26
CA SER A 46 2.54 18.67 -19.64
C SER A 46 2.31 17.52 -20.64
N GLN A 47 2.39 16.28 -20.16
CA GLN A 47 2.11 15.07 -20.94
C GLN A 47 0.61 14.72 -21.01
N GLN A 48 -0.25 15.52 -20.38
CA GLN A 48 -1.70 15.33 -20.30
C GLN A 48 -2.09 13.97 -19.68
N LEU A 49 -1.26 13.45 -18.77
CA LEU A 49 -1.52 12.21 -18.04
C LEU A 49 -2.34 12.46 -16.76
N ILE A 50 -2.15 13.63 -16.15
CA ILE A 50 -2.91 14.11 -14.98
C ILE A 50 -3.37 15.55 -15.21
N PHE A 51 -4.41 15.93 -14.45
CA PHE A 51 -5.05 17.23 -14.51
C PHE A 51 -5.25 17.77 -13.10
N SER A 52 -5.16 19.09 -12.93
CA SER A 52 -5.53 19.75 -11.69
C SER A 52 -7.05 19.89 -11.63
N LEU A 53 -7.67 19.57 -10.50
CA LEU A 53 -9.10 19.84 -10.27
C LEU A 53 -9.35 21.32 -9.92
N ASP A 54 -8.31 22.02 -9.49
CA ASP A 54 -8.38 23.34 -8.88
C ASP A 54 -7.79 24.42 -9.83
N GLU A 55 -8.18 24.40 -11.12
CA GLU A 55 -7.70 25.28 -12.20
C GLU A 55 -8.05 26.78 -12.02
N GLU A 56 -7.53 27.41 -10.97
CA GLU A 56 -7.48 28.87 -10.82
C GLU A 56 -6.05 29.34 -11.09
N ALA A 57 -5.89 30.35 -11.96
CA ALA A 57 -4.61 30.77 -12.53
C ALA A 57 -3.51 31.17 -11.51
N ASP A 58 -3.89 31.51 -10.27
CA ASP A 58 -2.98 31.96 -9.21
C ASP A 58 -2.88 30.99 -8.02
N ARG A 59 -3.47 29.79 -8.11
CA ARG A 59 -3.47 28.87 -6.98
C ARG A 59 -2.12 28.12 -6.89
N PRO A 60 -1.46 28.10 -5.72
CA PRO A 60 -0.20 27.38 -5.59
C PRO A 60 -0.42 25.88 -5.77
N ILE A 61 0.48 25.22 -6.51
CA ILE A 61 0.41 23.78 -6.83
C ILE A 61 0.28 22.88 -5.59
N THR A 62 0.79 23.34 -4.44
CA THR A 62 0.71 22.67 -3.14
C THR A 62 -0.72 22.55 -2.61
N SER A 63 -1.63 23.42 -3.07
CA SER A 63 -3.05 23.42 -2.72
C SER A 63 -3.94 22.75 -3.77
N CYS A 64 -3.36 22.30 -4.88
CA CYS A 64 -4.08 21.65 -5.96
C CYS A 64 -4.28 20.15 -5.69
N ARG A 65 -5.39 19.64 -6.21
CA ARG A 65 -5.70 18.21 -6.27
C ARG A 65 -5.56 17.71 -7.70
N PHE A 66 -5.09 16.47 -7.85
CA PHE A 66 -4.76 15.91 -9.17
C PHE A 66 -5.63 14.71 -9.48
N LEU A 67 -5.99 14.51 -10.75
CA LEU A 67 -6.68 13.30 -11.19
C LEU A 67 -6.24 12.88 -12.59
N THR A 68 -6.51 11.63 -12.91
CA THR A 68 -6.49 11.12 -14.29
C THR A 68 -7.90 11.19 -14.84
N VAL A 69 -8.11 11.90 -15.96
CA VAL A 69 -9.41 12.01 -16.63
C VAL A 69 -9.68 10.79 -17.51
N LYS A 70 -10.94 10.59 -17.92
CA LYS A 70 -11.37 9.38 -18.65
C LYS A 70 -10.59 9.17 -19.96
N GLU A 71 -10.22 10.24 -20.63
CA GLU A 71 -9.51 10.24 -21.91
C GLU A 71 -8.09 9.68 -21.78
N SER A 72 -7.40 9.98 -20.68
CA SER A 72 -6.04 9.47 -20.41
C SER A 72 -6.03 8.21 -19.54
N GLN A 73 -7.15 7.84 -18.94
CA GLN A 73 -7.27 6.74 -17.97
C GLN A 73 -6.75 5.40 -18.49
N GLN A 74 -7.17 4.98 -19.69
CA GLN A 74 -6.74 3.71 -20.26
C GLN A 74 -5.22 3.69 -20.52
N LYS A 75 -4.67 4.80 -21.00
CA LYS A 75 -3.23 4.95 -21.23
C LYS A 75 -2.45 4.88 -19.92
N VAL A 76 -2.92 5.58 -18.89
CA VAL A 76 -2.32 5.54 -17.54
C VAL A 76 -2.40 4.14 -16.94
N ASP A 77 -3.53 3.46 -17.08
CA ASP A 77 -3.71 2.10 -16.55
C ASP A 77 -2.71 1.12 -17.19
N ILE A 78 -2.46 1.22 -18.50
CA ILE A 78 -1.46 0.40 -19.20
C ILE A 78 -0.04 0.72 -18.70
N LEU A 79 0.34 2.00 -18.68
CA LEU A 79 1.68 2.43 -18.24
C LEU A 79 2.00 1.96 -16.81
N VAL A 80 1.05 2.14 -15.90
CA VAL A 80 1.23 1.72 -14.50
C VAL A 80 1.20 0.20 -14.41
N SER A 81 0.33 -0.50 -15.13
CA SER A 81 0.27 -1.97 -15.11
C SER A 81 1.57 -2.61 -15.61
N ASP A 82 2.17 -2.08 -16.68
CA ASP A 82 3.46 -2.52 -17.20
C ASP A 82 4.57 -2.32 -16.15
N TYR A 83 4.65 -1.12 -15.57
CA TYR A 83 5.61 -0.81 -14.51
C TYR A 83 5.46 -1.71 -13.27
N LEU A 84 4.23 -1.94 -12.80
CA LEU A 84 3.98 -2.82 -11.66
C LEU A 84 4.33 -4.27 -12.00
N SER A 85 4.15 -4.70 -13.25
CA SER A 85 4.55 -6.02 -13.72
C SER A 85 6.07 -6.20 -13.75
N GLU A 86 6.82 -5.15 -14.11
CA GLU A 86 8.29 -5.15 -14.01
C GLU A 86 8.74 -5.27 -12.55
N LEU A 87 8.18 -4.46 -11.64
CA LEU A 87 8.47 -4.56 -10.20
C LEU A 87 8.11 -5.94 -9.61
N ALA A 88 7.05 -6.57 -10.12
CA ALA A 88 6.68 -7.94 -9.75
C ALA A 88 7.75 -8.94 -10.20
N GLY A 89 8.25 -8.80 -11.44
CA GLY A 89 9.33 -9.61 -12.00
C GLY A 89 10.65 -9.47 -11.23
N GLU A 90 10.96 -8.26 -10.78
CA GLU A 90 12.11 -7.96 -9.92
C GLU A 90 11.94 -8.46 -8.47
N GLY A 91 10.75 -8.92 -8.09
CA GLY A 91 10.45 -9.30 -6.71
C GLY A 91 10.56 -8.11 -5.76
N ARG A 92 10.06 -6.93 -6.16
CA ARG A 92 10.04 -5.71 -5.35
C ARG A 92 8.63 -5.31 -4.91
N LEU A 93 7.58 -5.91 -5.48
CA LEU A 93 6.22 -5.71 -4.98
C LEU A 93 5.97 -6.48 -3.69
N TYR A 94 5.56 -5.75 -2.65
CA TYR A 94 5.22 -6.29 -1.35
C TYR A 94 3.77 -5.96 -0.96
N PHE A 95 2.97 -6.97 -0.65
CA PHE A 95 1.62 -6.81 -0.14
C PHE A 95 1.57 -6.79 1.39
N ALA A 96 1.18 -5.65 1.94
CA ALA A 96 1.00 -5.42 3.37
C ALA A 96 -0.49 -5.38 3.75
N TYR A 97 -0.85 -6.12 4.80
CA TYR A 97 -2.23 -6.23 5.29
C TYR A 97 -2.36 -6.14 6.83
N GLY A 98 -1.24 -6.25 7.55
CA GLY A 98 -1.17 -6.14 9.02
C GLY A 98 -0.65 -4.78 9.48
N THR A 99 0.17 -4.73 10.53
CA THR A 99 0.74 -3.47 11.06
C THR A 99 1.60 -2.71 10.06
N ASN A 100 2.13 -3.37 9.03
CA ASN A 100 2.85 -2.72 7.93
C ASN A 100 1.93 -1.83 7.06
N LEU A 101 0.61 -1.81 7.29
CA LEU A 101 -0.28 -0.79 6.77
C LEU A 101 -0.01 0.60 7.37
N ASN A 102 0.54 0.68 8.58
CA ASN A 102 0.83 1.97 9.19
C ASN A 102 2.08 2.60 8.54
N PRO A 103 1.99 3.81 7.96
CA PRO A 103 3.08 4.42 7.21
C PRO A 103 4.30 4.72 8.09
N ASP A 104 4.12 5.23 9.32
CA ASP A 104 5.24 5.48 10.23
C ASP A 104 5.97 4.17 10.59
N HIS A 105 5.21 3.10 10.81
CA HIS A 105 5.79 1.79 11.05
C HIS A 105 6.54 1.28 9.81
N MET A 106 5.95 1.39 8.62
CA MET A 106 6.54 0.89 7.39
C MET A 106 7.79 1.68 6.99
N TYR A 107 7.67 3.01 6.89
CA TYR A 107 8.70 3.89 6.32
C TYR A 107 9.85 4.18 7.26
N GLN A 108 9.62 4.19 8.58
CA GLN A 108 10.69 4.55 9.53
C GLN A 108 11.32 3.31 10.17
N ASN A 109 10.53 2.25 10.41
CA ASN A 109 10.97 1.14 11.26
C ASN A 109 11.15 -0.18 10.51
N ARG A 110 10.23 -0.50 9.58
CA ARG A 110 10.19 -1.84 8.96
C ARG A 110 10.98 -1.94 7.68
N CYS A 111 10.81 -0.98 6.77
CA CYS A 111 11.54 -0.94 5.51
C CYS A 111 11.67 0.51 5.02
N PRO A 112 12.65 1.27 5.55
CA PRO A 112 12.97 2.60 5.03
C PRO A 112 13.27 2.56 3.53
N GLY A 113 12.79 3.57 2.80
CA GLY A 113 12.88 3.61 1.33
C GLY A 113 11.83 2.76 0.60
N SER A 114 10.81 2.27 1.29
CA SER A 114 9.62 1.71 0.64
C SER A 114 8.65 2.82 0.24
N HIS A 115 7.92 2.59 -0.86
CA HIS A 115 6.99 3.55 -1.43
C HIS A 115 5.65 2.88 -1.73
N PHE A 116 4.55 3.51 -1.31
CA PHE A 116 3.20 3.05 -1.66
C PHE A 116 2.97 3.19 -3.17
N LEU A 117 2.30 2.19 -3.75
CA LEU A 117 1.92 2.20 -5.16
C LEU A 117 0.41 2.29 -5.31
N CYS A 118 -0.31 1.29 -4.77
CA CYS A 118 -1.76 1.22 -4.89
C CYS A 118 -2.37 0.33 -3.81
N ARG A 119 -3.70 0.42 -3.68
CA ARG A 119 -4.48 -0.50 -2.84
C ARG A 119 -4.61 -1.85 -3.54
N GLY A 120 -4.75 -2.91 -2.74
CA GLY A 120 -4.88 -4.26 -3.24
C GLY A 120 -5.81 -5.10 -2.40
N VAL A 121 -6.39 -6.13 -3.03
CA VAL A 121 -7.21 -7.13 -2.37
C VAL A 121 -6.75 -8.53 -2.71
N LEU A 122 -6.58 -9.35 -1.68
CA LEU A 122 -6.26 -10.76 -1.78
C LEU A 122 -7.57 -11.57 -1.68
N GLU A 123 -8.12 -11.97 -2.82
CA GLU A 123 -9.38 -12.72 -2.91
C GLU A 123 -9.21 -14.21 -2.55
N GLY A 124 -10.23 -14.81 -1.94
CA GLY A 124 -10.23 -16.21 -1.52
C GLY A 124 -9.48 -16.48 -0.22
N TYR A 125 -9.27 -15.43 0.58
CA TYR A 125 -8.60 -15.49 1.88
C TYR A 125 -9.35 -14.66 2.91
N ARG A 126 -9.19 -15.01 4.20
CA ARG A 126 -9.66 -14.18 5.31
C ARG A 126 -8.49 -13.79 6.21
N LEU A 127 -8.57 -12.61 6.80
CA LEU A 127 -7.63 -12.14 7.80
C LEU A 127 -7.87 -12.93 9.09
N VAL A 128 -6.79 -13.36 9.73
CA VAL A 128 -6.81 -14.06 11.02
C VAL A 128 -5.76 -13.47 11.94
N PHE A 129 -5.90 -13.72 13.25
CA PHE A 129 -4.88 -13.38 14.24
C PHE A 129 -4.38 -14.68 14.85
N ASN A 130 -3.48 -15.36 14.15
CA ASN A 130 -3.16 -16.77 14.34
C ASN A 130 -1.70 -17.02 14.72
N GLN A 131 -1.04 -16.02 15.31
CA GLN A 131 0.29 -16.18 15.84
C GLN A 131 0.34 -15.41 17.15
N SER A 132 0.64 -16.11 18.24
CA SER A 132 0.84 -15.45 19.54
C SER A 132 2.01 -14.48 19.44
N ALA A 133 1.74 -13.22 19.75
CA ALA A 133 2.77 -12.26 20.12
C ALA A 133 2.37 -11.66 21.46
N THR A 134 3.33 -11.33 22.30
CA THR A 134 3.03 -10.57 23.51
C THR A 134 2.93 -9.09 23.12
N PRO A 135 1.81 -8.37 23.36
CA PRO A 135 0.66 -8.73 24.20
C PRO A 135 -0.64 -9.12 23.45
N GLY A 136 -0.61 -9.49 22.16
CA GLY A 136 -1.79 -10.01 21.44
C GLY A 136 -1.45 -10.66 20.09
N GLY A 137 -2.44 -11.29 19.46
CA GLY A 137 -2.27 -12.00 18.19
C GLY A 137 -1.79 -11.12 17.03
N MET A 138 -0.88 -11.64 16.21
CA MET A 138 -0.44 -10.98 14.97
C MET A 138 -1.30 -11.37 13.78
N ALA A 139 -1.50 -10.42 12.87
CA ALA A 139 -2.24 -10.63 11.64
C ALA A 139 -1.57 -11.65 10.73
N GLY A 140 -2.38 -12.57 10.24
CA GLY A 140 -2.11 -13.55 9.20
C GLY A 140 -3.27 -13.60 8.21
N PHE A 141 -3.19 -14.54 7.27
CA PHE A 141 -4.34 -14.87 6.44
C PHE A 141 -4.34 -16.36 6.09
N GLU A 142 -5.54 -16.89 5.88
CA GLU A 142 -5.76 -18.28 5.51
C GLU A 142 -6.80 -18.41 4.40
N ARG A 143 -6.80 -19.55 3.70
CA ARG A 143 -7.72 -19.80 2.59
C ARG A 143 -9.15 -19.77 3.10
N SER A 144 -9.98 -18.97 2.46
CA SER A 144 -11.39 -18.86 2.77
C SER A 144 -12.14 -18.40 1.52
N PRO A 145 -12.72 -19.33 0.74
CA PRO A 145 -13.47 -19.00 -0.46
C PRO A 145 -14.57 -17.98 -0.17
N GLY A 146 -14.72 -16.98 -1.05
CA GLY A 146 -15.71 -15.90 -0.90
C GLY A 146 -15.30 -14.75 0.04
N ASN A 147 -14.22 -14.91 0.82
CA ASN A 147 -13.66 -13.84 1.63
C ASN A 147 -12.49 -13.14 0.92
N MET A 148 -12.12 -11.97 1.44
CA MET A 148 -11.00 -11.20 0.92
C MET A 148 -10.22 -10.49 2.04
N VAL A 149 -8.94 -10.25 1.80
CA VAL A 149 -8.07 -9.45 2.67
C VAL A 149 -7.66 -8.18 1.96
N TRP A 150 -8.02 -7.03 2.53
CA TRP A 150 -7.61 -5.73 2.01
C TRP A 150 -6.22 -5.36 2.51
N GLY A 151 -5.46 -4.69 1.64
CA GLY A 151 -4.14 -4.21 1.97
C GLY A 151 -3.62 -3.22 0.94
N VAL A 152 -2.31 -3.00 0.97
CA VAL A 152 -1.62 -2.09 0.05
C VAL A 152 -0.40 -2.75 -0.56
N LEU A 153 -0.02 -2.29 -1.75
CA LEU A 153 1.18 -2.70 -2.45
C LEU A 153 2.25 -1.63 -2.28
N TYR A 154 3.41 -2.06 -1.78
CA TYR A 154 4.62 -1.26 -1.69
C TYR A 154 5.64 -1.70 -2.74
N CYS A 155 6.37 -0.73 -3.30
CA CYS A 155 7.67 -0.99 -3.91
C CYS A 155 8.72 -1.04 -2.79
N LEU A 156 9.45 -2.14 -2.70
CA LEU A 156 10.58 -2.26 -1.80
C LEU A 156 11.86 -1.70 -2.46
N PRO A 157 12.75 -1.07 -1.66
CA PRO A 157 14.07 -0.71 -2.15
C PRO A 157 14.89 -1.97 -2.45
N PRO A 158 16.01 -1.85 -3.20
CA PRO A 158 16.98 -2.92 -3.33
C PRO A 158 17.35 -3.48 -1.95
N GLY A 159 17.18 -4.78 -1.75
CA GLY A 159 17.41 -5.44 -0.47
C GLY A 159 16.32 -5.26 0.59
N GLY A 160 15.19 -4.63 0.27
CA GLY A 160 14.09 -4.40 1.22
C GLY A 160 13.54 -5.68 1.85
N HIS A 161 13.56 -6.81 1.11
CA HIS A 161 13.23 -8.12 1.67
C HIS A 161 14.16 -8.54 2.82
N GLN A 162 15.46 -8.27 2.72
CA GLN A 162 16.41 -8.59 3.79
C GLN A 162 16.15 -7.72 5.03
N ILE A 163 15.75 -6.46 4.83
CA ILE A 163 15.35 -5.56 5.93
C ILE A 163 14.08 -6.09 6.61
N LEU A 164 13.07 -6.49 5.84
CA LEU A 164 11.83 -7.06 6.37
C LEU A 164 12.08 -8.38 7.13
N ASP A 165 12.91 -9.26 6.56
CA ASP A 165 13.27 -10.56 7.13
C ASP A 165 14.08 -10.42 8.43
N ALA A 166 15.06 -9.52 8.46
CA ALA A 166 15.90 -9.29 9.64
C ALA A 166 15.06 -8.90 10.86
N ASN A 167 14.09 -8.01 10.66
CA ASN A 167 13.17 -7.61 11.71
C ASN A 167 12.11 -8.69 12.05
N GLN A 168 11.91 -9.70 11.20
CA GLN A 168 10.97 -10.80 11.47
C GLN A 168 11.59 -11.96 12.23
N LYS A 169 12.87 -12.25 12.00
CA LYS A 169 13.63 -13.32 12.69
C LYS A 169 13.65 -13.16 14.21
N GLN A 170 13.40 -11.95 14.72
CA GLN A 170 13.29 -11.67 16.16
C GLN A 170 11.85 -11.80 16.71
N ILE A 171 10.82 -11.81 15.86
CA ILE A 171 9.43 -11.55 16.29
C ILE A 171 8.46 -12.69 15.93
N SER A 172 8.69 -13.47 14.86
CA SER A 172 7.67 -14.42 14.37
C SER A 172 8.20 -15.50 13.42
N GLN A 173 7.48 -16.63 13.31
CA GLN A 173 7.72 -17.68 12.31
C GLN A 173 7.09 -17.39 10.93
N CYS A 174 6.87 -16.12 10.60
CA CYS A 174 6.27 -15.74 9.32
C CYS A 174 7.11 -16.24 8.15
N ARG A 175 6.44 -16.81 7.14
CA ARG A 175 7.08 -17.27 5.90
C ARG A 175 6.76 -16.30 4.77
N LYS A 176 7.80 -15.95 4.01
CA LYS A 176 7.65 -15.25 2.73
C LYS A 176 6.91 -16.17 1.75
N ILE A 177 5.84 -15.67 1.16
CA ILE A 177 5.07 -16.36 0.13
C ILE A 177 4.75 -15.40 -1.01
N ARG A 178 4.44 -15.95 -2.19
CA ARG A 178 3.98 -15.17 -3.33
C ARG A 178 2.47 -15.32 -3.49
N VAL A 179 1.78 -14.20 -3.65
CA VAL A 179 0.33 -14.13 -3.77
C VAL A 179 -0.06 -13.31 -4.99
N VAL A 180 -1.26 -13.57 -5.50
CA VAL A 180 -1.87 -12.76 -6.56
C VAL A 180 -2.84 -11.81 -5.88
N VAL A 181 -2.57 -10.52 -6.01
CA VAL A 181 -3.37 -9.44 -5.45
C VAL A 181 -4.04 -8.70 -6.59
N LYS A 182 -5.34 -8.48 -6.46
CA LYS A 182 -6.12 -7.69 -7.41
C LYS A 182 -6.05 -6.22 -7.00
N SER A 183 -5.72 -5.35 -7.95
CA SER A 183 -5.71 -3.90 -7.80
C SER A 183 -6.57 -3.25 -8.89
N CYS A 184 -6.63 -1.92 -8.88
CA CYS A 184 -7.25 -1.15 -9.96
C CYS A 184 -6.49 -1.27 -11.31
N PHE A 185 -5.26 -1.79 -11.30
CA PHE A 185 -4.40 -2.02 -12.48
C PHE A 185 -4.40 -3.47 -12.96
N GLY A 186 -5.20 -4.35 -12.35
CA GLY A 186 -5.28 -5.77 -12.67
C GLY A 186 -4.73 -6.68 -11.59
N ASN A 187 -4.34 -7.90 -11.97
CA ASN A 187 -3.82 -8.90 -11.04
C ASN A 187 -2.29 -8.81 -10.99
N LEU A 188 -1.75 -8.56 -9.81
CA LEU A 188 -0.32 -8.38 -9.59
C LEU A 188 0.22 -9.53 -8.73
N CYS A 189 1.34 -10.09 -9.17
CA CYS A 189 2.06 -11.12 -8.42
C CYS A 189 3.03 -10.43 -7.47
N CYS A 190 2.87 -10.61 -6.18
CA CYS A 190 3.68 -9.91 -5.19
C CYS A 190 4.08 -10.82 -4.03
N ASP A 191 5.14 -10.44 -3.36
CA ASP A 191 5.59 -11.12 -2.16
C ASP A 191 4.76 -10.62 -0.96
N SER A 192 4.47 -11.52 -0.03
CA SER A 192 3.82 -11.20 1.25
C SER A 192 4.34 -12.15 2.32
N TYR A 193 4.04 -11.86 3.57
CA TYR A 193 4.43 -12.71 4.70
C TYR A 193 3.19 -13.31 5.31
N ARG A 194 3.18 -14.63 5.47
CA ARG A 194 2.09 -15.36 6.09
C ARG A 194 2.59 -16.04 7.35
N THR A 195 1.86 -15.87 8.43
CA THR A 195 2.04 -16.63 9.67
C THR A 195 1.76 -18.11 9.44
N PRO A 196 2.37 -19.03 10.21
CA PRO A 196 1.93 -20.41 10.24
C PRO A 196 0.48 -20.47 10.77
N ALA A 197 -0.23 -21.55 10.44
CA ALA A 197 -1.52 -21.81 11.07
C ALA A 197 -1.28 -22.30 12.51
N ASP A 198 -1.66 -21.48 13.47
CA ASP A 198 -1.65 -21.77 14.91
C ASP A 198 -3.06 -21.50 15.48
N ASP A 199 -3.18 -21.43 16.80
CA ASP A 199 -4.40 -21.04 17.50
C ASP A 199 -4.88 -19.62 17.16
N SER A 200 -6.17 -19.36 17.40
CA SER A 200 -6.77 -18.05 17.24
C SER A 200 -6.54 -17.20 18.49
N PHE A 201 -5.88 -16.06 18.33
CA PHE A 201 -5.61 -15.09 19.37
C PHE A 201 -6.40 -13.81 19.13
N LEU A 202 -6.72 -13.07 20.19
CA LEU A 202 -7.24 -11.71 20.03
C LEU A 202 -6.08 -10.74 19.80
N PRO A 203 -6.17 -9.83 18.82
CA PRO A 203 -5.20 -8.76 18.70
C PRO A 203 -5.32 -7.81 19.89
N ASN A 204 -4.22 -7.18 20.27
CA ASN A 204 -4.27 -6.10 21.24
C ASN A 204 -4.74 -4.80 20.58
N ARG A 205 -5.21 -3.84 21.40
CA ARG A 205 -5.69 -2.54 20.93
C ARG A 205 -4.67 -1.80 20.06
N GLN A 206 -3.42 -1.68 20.52
CA GLN A 206 -2.39 -0.92 19.80
C GLN A 206 -2.08 -1.51 18.42
N TYR A 207 -2.17 -2.84 18.27
CA TYR A 207 -1.98 -3.55 17.02
C TYR A 207 -3.09 -3.22 16.03
N LEU A 208 -4.35 -3.31 16.47
CA LEU A 208 -5.50 -2.93 15.65
C LEU A 208 -5.48 -1.44 15.28
N GLU A 209 -5.11 -0.54 16.20
CA GLU A 209 -5.01 0.89 15.92
C GLU A 209 -4.00 1.20 14.81
N LYS A 210 -2.86 0.49 14.78
CA LYS A 210 -1.89 0.59 13.67
C LYS A 210 -2.51 0.14 12.34
N MET A 211 -3.22 -0.99 12.35
CA MET A 211 -3.89 -1.48 11.14
C MET A 211 -4.97 -0.51 10.67
N TYR A 212 -5.80 -0.02 11.58
CA TYR A 212 -6.91 0.89 11.30
C TYR A 212 -6.39 2.25 10.78
N SER A 213 -5.44 2.87 11.47
CA SER A 213 -4.85 4.16 11.03
C SER A 213 -4.18 4.05 9.67
N GLY A 214 -3.44 2.96 9.42
CA GLY A 214 -2.85 2.69 8.11
C GLY A 214 -3.89 2.49 7.01
N ALA A 215 -4.91 1.65 7.28
CA ALA A 215 -6.02 1.43 6.36
C ALA A 215 -6.76 2.73 6.03
N GLN A 216 -6.97 3.61 7.03
CA GLN A 216 -7.61 4.91 6.85
C GLN A 216 -6.73 5.85 6.01
N PHE A 217 -5.43 5.91 6.30
CA PHE A 217 -4.47 6.76 5.61
C PHE A 217 -4.39 6.45 4.10
N PHE A 218 -4.34 5.17 3.75
CA PHE A 218 -4.34 4.72 2.35
C PHE A 218 -5.73 4.69 1.71
N GLY A 219 -6.80 4.94 2.47
CA GLY A 219 -8.17 4.97 1.96
C GLY A 219 -8.68 3.59 1.55
N LEU A 220 -8.41 2.55 2.37
CA LEU A 220 -9.06 1.25 2.20
C LEU A 220 -10.58 1.38 2.41
N PRO A 221 -11.39 0.44 1.87
CA PRO A 221 -12.84 0.58 1.86
C PRO A 221 -13.46 0.81 3.24
N GLN A 222 -14.46 1.68 3.32
CA GLN A 222 -15.11 2.03 4.59
C GLN A 222 -15.70 0.80 5.33
N GLN A 223 -16.16 -0.20 4.57
CA GLN A 223 -16.63 -1.46 5.15
C GLN A 223 -15.51 -2.22 5.88
N TYR A 224 -14.29 -2.21 5.32
CA TYR A 224 -13.12 -2.84 5.94
C TYR A 224 -12.71 -2.10 7.22
N LEU A 225 -12.74 -0.76 7.22
CA LEU A 225 -12.47 0.05 8.40
C LEU A 225 -13.46 -0.23 9.54
N ARG A 226 -14.76 -0.27 9.22
CA ARG A 226 -15.81 -0.61 10.19
C ARG A 226 -15.63 -2.02 10.75
N TRP A 227 -15.23 -2.97 9.89
CA TRP A 227 -14.96 -4.33 10.30
C TRP A 227 -13.75 -4.41 11.24
N LEU A 228 -12.63 -3.74 10.93
CA LEU A 228 -11.45 -3.67 11.81
C LEU A 228 -11.79 -3.10 13.19
N ALA A 229 -12.58 -2.01 13.23
CA ALA A 229 -12.98 -1.35 14.47
C ALA A 229 -13.94 -2.21 15.33
N ALA A 230 -14.62 -3.19 14.74
CA ALA A 230 -15.54 -4.10 15.42
C ALA A 230 -14.88 -5.40 15.91
N LEU A 231 -13.59 -5.61 15.63
CA LEU A 231 -12.89 -6.82 16.06
C LEU A 231 -12.74 -6.85 17.59
N PRO A 232 -12.93 -8.02 18.22
CA PRO A 232 -12.65 -8.19 19.64
C PRO A 232 -11.15 -8.05 19.91
N ILE A 233 -10.82 -7.42 21.03
CA ILE A 233 -9.43 -7.19 21.46
C ILE A 233 -9.11 -7.97 22.73
N SER A 234 -7.84 -8.32 22.91
CA SER A 234 -7.35 -8.81 24.20
C SER A 234 -7.34 -7.67 25.23
N ASN A 235 -7.67 -7.99 26.49
CA ASN A 235 -7.57 -7.06 27.62
C ASN A 235 -6.12 -6.67 27.90
#